data_AF-A0A3P6AZ39-F1
#
_entry.id   AF-A0A3P6AZ39-F1
#
_cell.length_a   1.000
_cell.length_b   1.000
_cell.length_c   1.000
_cell.angle_alpha   90.00
_cell.angle_beta   90.00
_cell.angle_gamma   90.00
#
_symmetry.space_group_name_H-M   'P 1'
#
loop_
_entity.id
_entity.type
_entity.pdbx_description
1 polymer ?
#
loop_
_entity_poly.entity_id
_entity_poly.type
_entity_poly.pdbx_seq_one_letter_code
_entity_poly.pdbx_strand_id
1 'polypeptide(L)'
;MINEEWLLTFPNSLAQFMLPDFSDHTPSLVNLEAALPVAGTRPFKFYNFLTAHPDFLATITEGWEISQPDSWSLSSLNKKQKILKKYLKKLHKHNYSEIQKRVGECNQNLKDLLLESLSNPFEETFLAEKLCTEKLHHLRRVEEAYFHQKSRIQWLKEGD
;
A
#
# COMPACT_ATOMS: atom_id res chain seq x y z
N MET A 1 -25.59 1.90 23.84
CA MET A 1 -25.09 3.28 23.79
C MET A 1 -24.02 3.39 24.86
N ILE A 2 -22.82 3.88 24.56
CA ILE A 2 -21.70 3.99 25.52
C ILE A 2 -21.68 5.43 26.05
N ASN A 3 -21.58 5.62 27.37
CA ASN A 3 -21.45 6.94 28.00
C ASN A 3 -19.97 7.23 28.36
N GLU A 4 -19.68 8.48 28.75
CA GLU A 4 -18.31 8.91 29.06
C GLU A 4 -17.72 8.15 30.26
N GLU A 5 -18.52 7.91 31.29
CA GLU A 5 -18.10 7.17 32.48
C GLU A 5 -17.64 5.73 32.14
N TRP A 6 -18.34 5.07 31.22
CA TRP A 6 -17.94 3.77 30.70
C TRP A 6 -16.62 3.80 29.95
N LEU A 7 -16.38 4.83 29.11
CA LEU A 7 -15.11 4.96 28.38
C LEU A 7 -13.93 5.20 29.30
N LEU A 8 -14.14 5.93 30.39
CA LEU A 8 -13.11 6.17 31.41
C LEU A 8 -12.82 4.90 32.23
N THR A 9 -13.85 4.12 32.54
CA THR A 9 -13.73 2.92 33.40
C THR A 9 -13.24 1.70 32.61
N PHE A 10 -13.68 1.53 31.37
CA PHE A 10 -13.37 0.39 30.51
C PHE A 10 -12.87 0.85 29.12
N PRO A 11 -11.70 1.50 29.05
CA PRO A 11 -11.17 2.09 27.82
C PRO A 11 -10.90 1.05 26.72
N ASN A 12 -10.69 -0.21 27.11
CA ASN A 12 -10.43 -1.33 26.21
C ASN A 12 -11.64 -2.26 26.07
N SER A 13 -12.85 -1.77 26.33
CA SER A 13 -14.05 -2.59 26.19
C SER A 13 -14.39 -2.88 24.73
N LEU A 14 -14.75 -4.13 24.43
CA LEU A 14 -15.13 -4.61 23.10
C LEU A 14 -16.39 -5.47 23.19
N ALA A 15 -17.38 -5.16 22.35
CA ALA A 15 -18.58 -5.96 22.20
C ALA A 15 -18.46 -6.88 20.96
N GLN A 16 -18.63 -8.19 21.16
CA GLN A 16 -18.70 -9.17 20.09
C GLN A 16 -20.11 -9.73 19.99
N PHE A 17 -20.71 -9.61 18.80
CA PHE A 17 -22.00 -10.21 18.49
C PHE A 17 -21.78 -11.64 17.98
N MET A 18 -22.45 -12.59 18.60
CA MET A 18 -22.37 -14.00 18.22
C MET A 18 -23.32 -14.28 17.05
N LEU A 19 -23.36 -15.52 16.55
CA LEU A 19 -24.36 -15.89 15.55
C LEU A 19 -25.74 -15.94 16.21
N PRO A 20 -26.81 -15.46 15.54
CA PRO A 20 -28.16 -15.68 16.02
C PRO A 20 -28.49 -17.17 15.94
N ASP A 21 -29.13 -17.70 16.99
CA ASP A 21 -29.65 -19.06 17.01
C ASP A 21 -31.09 -19.08 16.45
N PHE A 22 -32.02 -19.74 17.14
CA PHE A 22 -33.42 -19.90 16.75
C PHE A 22 -34.29 -18.64 16.98
N SER A 23 -33.74 -17.63 17.65
CA SER A 23 -34.37 -16.33 17.87
C SER A 23 -33.70 -15.28 16.98
N ASP A 24 -34.48 -14.27 16.59
CA ASP A 24 -34.03 -13.02 15.98
C ASP A 24 -33.12 -12.17 16.89
N HIS A 25 -32.88 -12.61 18.13
CA HIS A 25 -31.92 -12.00 19.04
C HIS A 25 -30.50 -12.53 18.84
N THR A 26 -29.56 -11.61 18.65
CA THR A 26 -28.13 -11.89 18.54
C THR A 26 -27.45 -11.63 19.89
N PRO A 27 -26.97 -12.67 20.62
CA PRO A 27 -26.32 -12.45 21.90
C PRO A 27 -25.02 -11.64 21.72
N SER A 28 -24.78 -10.70 22.63
CA SER A 28 -23.58 -9.88 22.66
C SER A 28 -22.72 -10.18 23.88
N LEU A 29 -21.46 -10.53 23.67
CA LEU A 29 -20.46 -10.66 24.72
C LEU A 29 -19.68 -9.34 24.83
N VAL A 30 -19.64 -8.73 26.01
CA VAL A 30 -18.84 -7.54 26.28
C VAL A 30 -17.60 -7.95 27.07
N ASN A 31 -16.44 -7.83 26.44
CA ASN A 31 -15.15 -7.95 27.12
C ASN A 31 -14.73 -6.56 27.59
N LEU A 32 -14.52 -6.39 28.90
CA LEU A 32 -14.17 -5.09 29.51
C LEU A 32 -12.68 -4.75 29.40
N GLU A 33 -11.84 -5.76 29.14
CA GLU A 33 -10.39 -5.66 29.08
C GLU A 33 -9.87 -6.45 27.88
N ALA A 34 -10.39 -6.13 26.69
CA ALA A 34 -9.93 -6.77 25.47
C ALA A 34 -8.48 -6.35 25.21
N ALA A 35 -7.62 -7.34 24.94
CA ALA A 35 -6.27 -7.06 24.47
C ALA A 35 -6.37 -6.19 23.21
N LEU A 36 -5.80 -4.99 23.26
CA LEU A 36 -5.72 -4.15 22.08
C LEU A 36 -4.98 -4.94 20.99
N PRO A 37 -5.46 -4.90 19.73
CA PRO A 37 -4.72 -5.52 18.65
C PRO A 37 -3.30 -4.93 18.67
N VAL A 38 -2.29 -5.80 18.77
CA VAL A 38 -0.89 -5.41 18.74
C VAL A 38 -0.72 -4.44 17.59
N ALA A 39 -0.30 -3.21 17.89
CA ALA A 39 -0.05 -2.18 16.91
C ALA A 39 1.01 -2.69 15.93
N GLY A 40 0.59 -3.35 14.86
CA GLY A 40 1.52 -4.20 14.11
C GLY A 40 1.17 -4.41 12.64
N THR A 41 -0.11 -4.28 12.25
CA THR A 41 -0.43 -4.30 10.82
C THR A 41 -1.31 -3.12 10.45
N ARG A 42 -0.68 -2.09 9.88
CA ARG A 42 -1.44 -1.08 9.14
C ARG A 42 -2.27 -1.81 8.08
N PRO A 43 -3.57 -1.49 7.94
CA PRO A 43 -4.38 -2.07 6.89
C PRO A 43 -3.68 -1.86 5.56
N PHE A 44 -3.77 -2.86 4.69
CA PHE A 44 -3.15 -2.76 3.38
C PHE A 44 -3.80 -1.61 2.62
N LYS A 45 -2.96 -0.68 2.17
CA LYS A 45 -3.37 0.40 1.28
C LYS A 45 -2.85 0.06 -0.11
N PHE A 46 -3.76 -0.01 -1.07
CA PHE A 46 -3.39 -0.10 -2.48
C PHE A 46 -2.81 1.24 -2.92
N TYR A 47 -1.69 1.22 -3.64
CA TYR A 47 -1.10 2.41 -4.20
C TYR A 47 -1.45 2.56 -5.67
N ASN A 48 -2.07 3.67 -6.04
CA ASN A 48 -2.63 3.85 -7.38
C ASN A 48 -1.55 3.82 -8.47
N PHE A 49 -0.36 4.35 -8.21
CA PHE A 49 0.74 4.34 -9.17
C PHE A 49 1.17 2.93 -9.60
N LEU A 50 0.82 1.88 -8.84
CA LEU A 50 1.12 0.50 -9.23
C LEU A 50 0.43 0.11 -10.53
N THR A 51 -0.70 0.73 -10.88
CA THR A 51 -1.42 0.43 -12.14
C THR A 51 -0.62 0.84 -13.38
N ALA A 52 0.33 1.76 -13.23
CA ALA A 52 1.21 2.19 -14.31
C ALA A 52 2.47 1.29 -14.45
N HIS A 53 2.68 0.34 -13.54
CA HIS A 53 3.81 -0.57 -13.64
C HIS A 53 3.60 -1.56 -14.79
N PRO A 54 4.61 -1.81 -15.66
CA PRO A 54 4.47 -2.71 -16.81
C PRO A 54 3.92 -4.10 -16.44
N ASP A 55 4.46 -4.70 -15.37
CA ASP A 55 4.05 -6.03 -14.89
C ASP A 55 2.76 -6.03 -14.06
N PHE A 56 2.05 -4.91 -13.90
CA PHE A 56 0.87 -4.83 -13.04
C PHE A 56 -0.21 -5.81 -13.47
N LEU A 57 -0.60 -5.79 -14.76
CA LEU A 57 -1.65 -6.66 -15.28
C LEU A 57 -1.25 -8.13 -15.17
N ALA A 58 -0.02 -8.48 -15.56
CA ALA A 58 0.50 -9.84 -15.43
C ALA A 58 0.44 -10.34 -13.98
N THR A 59 0.87 -9.51 -13.03
CA THR A 59 0.84 -9.80 -11.58
C THR A 59 -0.58 -10.02 -11.06
N ILE A 60 -1.55 -9.23 -11.54
CA ILE A 60 -2.97 -9.38 -11.17
C ILE A 60 -3.54 -10.66 -11.75
N THR A 61 -3.29 -10.95 -13.03
CA THR A 61 -3.79 -12.15 -13.70
C THR A 61 -3.28 -13.41 -13.00
N GLU A 62 -1.97 -13.48 -12.73
CA GLU A 62 -1.36 -14.61 -12.02
C GLU A 62 -2.02 -14.82 -10.64
N GLY A 63 -2.12 -13.76 -9.83
CA GLY A 63 -2.74 -13.84 -8.51
C GLY A 63 -4.25 -14.15 -8.55
N TRP A 64 -4.94 -13.77 -9.63
CA TRP A 64 -6.37 -14.02 -9.80
C TRP A 64 -6.67 -15.47 -10.19
N GLU A 65 -5.87 -16.03 -11.10
CA GLU A 65 -6.04 -17.39 -11.65
C GLU A 65 -5.69 -18.48 -10.63
N ILE A 66 -4.69 -18.26 -9.77
CA ILE A 66 -4.30 -19.20 -8.70
C ILE A 66 -5.47 -19.55 -7.78
N SER A 67 -6.41 -18.63 -7.61
CA SER A 67 -7.61 -18.87 -6.83
C SER A 67 -8.73 -19.36 -7.74
N GLN A 68 -8.76 -20.66 -8.07
CA GLN A 68 -9.99 -21.24 -8.63
C GLN A 68 -11.05 -21.31 -7.53
N PRO A 69 -12.24 -20.71 -7.72
CA PRO A 69 -13.28 -20.76 -6.70
C PRO A 69 -13.99 -22.12 -6.73
N ASP A 70 -14.08 -22.78 -5.57
CA ASP A 70 -14.96 -23.95 -5.39
C ASP A 70 -16.46 -23.57 -5.52
N SER A 71 -16.79 -22.29 -5.27
CA SER A 71 -18.11 -21.70 -5.50
C SER A 71 -18.04 -20.17 -5.63
N TRP A 72 -19.04 -19.57 -6.28
CA TRP A 72 -19.19 -18.12 -6.39
C TRP A 72 -19.77 -17.51 -5.10
N SER A 73 -18.95 -17.42 -4.06
CA SER A 73 -19.32 -16.84 -2.76
C SER A 73 -18.46 -15.64 -2.37
N LEU A 74 -18.95 -14.79 -1.44
CA LEU A 74 -18.17 -13.70 -0.86
C LEU A 74 -16.89 -14.19 -0.17
N SER A 75 -16.91 -15.41 0.38
CA SER A 75 -15.72 -16.06 0.94
C SER A 75 -14.65 -16.31 -0.12
N SER A 76 -15.05 -16.80 -1.30
CA SER A 76 -14.16 -17.01 -2.45
C SER A 76 -13.57 -15.69 -2.95
N LEU A 77 -14.36 -14.62 -3.02
CA LEU A 77 -13.87 -13.28 -3.36
C LEU A 77 -12.85 -12.76 -2.34
N ASN A 78 -13.12 -12.93 -1.04
CA ASN A 78 -12.19 -12.53 0.03
C ASN A 78 -10.85 -13.29 -0.08
N LYS A 79 -10.89 -14.61 -0.38
CA LYS A 79 -9.66 -15.39 -0.64
C LYS A 79 -8.87 -14.83 -1.83
N LYS A 80 -9.53 -14.52 -2.95
CA LYS A 80 -8.91 -13.86 -4.12
C LYS A 80 -8.24 -12.55 -3.74
N GLN A 81 -8.95 -11.66 -3.05
CA GLN A 81 -8.40 -10.37 -2.62
C GLN A 81 -7.21 -10.53 -1.67
N LYS A 82 -7.22 -11.53 -0.76
CA LYS A 82 -6.09 -11.84 0.13
C LYS A 82 -4.86 -12.31 -0.65
N ILE A 83 -5.04 -13.08 -1.72
CA ILE A 83 -3.94 -13.52 -2.59
C ILE A 83 -3.39 -12.32 -3.37
N LEU A 84 -4.25 -11.57 -4.08
CA LEU A 84 -3.85 -10.37 -4.81
C LEU A 84 -3.08 -9.37 -3.94
N LYS A 85 -3.53 -9.16 -2.69
CA LYS A 85 -2.84 -8.34 -1.71
C LYS A 85 -1.38 -8.76 -1.49
N LYS A 86 -1.06 -10.06 -1.50
CA LYS A 86 0.33 -10.55 -1.37
C LYS A 86 1.16 -10.21 -2.62
N TYR A 87 0.60 -10.46 -3.80
CA TYR A 87 1.23 -10.16 -5.08
C TYR A 87 1.52 -8.67 -5.25
N LEU A 88 0.53 -7.81 -4.98
CA LEU A 88 0.69 -6.36 -5.05
C LEU A 88 1.69 -5.82 -4.02
N LYS A 89 1.71 -6.41 -2.80
CA LYS A 89 2.75 -6.08 -1.81
C LYS A 89 4.15 -6.45 -2.31
N LYS A 90 4.31 -7.59 -2.97
CA LYS A 90 5.59 -8.04 -3.53
C LYS A 90 6.05 -7.10 -4.65
N LEU A 91 5.14 -6.77 -5.58
CA LEU A 91 5.40 -5.84 -6.68
C LEU A 91 5.84 -4.47 -6.16
N HIS A 92 5.11 -3.92 -5.18
CA HIS A 92 5.47 -2.66 -4.55
C HIS A 92 6.81 -2.74 -3.82
N LYS A 93 7.04 -3.79 -3.02
CA LYS A 93 8.27 -3.94 -2.23
C LYS A 93 9.50 -4.04 -3.14
N HIS A 94 9.41 -4.76 -4.25
CA HIS A 94 10.52 -4.92 -5.17
C HIS A 94 10.89 -3.61 -5.88
N ASN A 95 9.88 -2.89 -6.38
CA ASN A 95 10.12 -1.78 -7.31
C ASN A 95 10.12 -0.40 -6.64
N TYR A 96 9.41 -0.23 -5.51
CA TYR A 96 9.10 1.07 -4.95
C TYR A 96 9.21 1.16 -3.42
N SER A 97 9.76 0.13 -2.75
CA SER A 97 10.04 0.23 -1.32
C SER A 97 11.05 1.34 -1.06
N GLU A 98 10.84 2.09 0.04
CA GLU A 98 11.75 3.16 0.45
C GLU A 98 11.98 4.17 -0.70
N ILE A 99 10.90 4.58 -1.38
CA ILE A 99 10.96 5.42 -2.57
C ILE A 99 11.83 6.67 -2.38
N GLN A 100 11.76 7.31 -1.21
CA GLN A 100 12.57 8.50 -0.91
C GLN A 100 14.07 8.18 -0.90
N LYS A 101 14.46 7.02 -0.35
CA LYS A 101 15.85 6.56 -0.36
C LYS A 101 16.32 6.30 -1.78
N ARG A 102 15.51 5.60 -2.59
CA ARG A 102 15.83 5.32 -4.00
C ARG A 102 15.97 6.60 -4.83
N VAL A 103 15.11 7.60 -4.60
CA VAL A 103 15.22 8.93 -5.23
C VAL A 103 16.53 9.60 -4.81
N GLY A 104 16.86 9.59 -3.52
CA GLY A 104 18.11 10.14 -2.99
C GLY A 104 19.36 9.50 -3.60
N GLU A 105 19.40 8.16 -3.64
CA GLU A 105 20.50 7.39 -4.24
C GLU A 105 20.63 7.67 -5.74
N CYS A 106 19.52 7.68 -6.47
CA CYS A 106 19.54 7.98 -7.90
C CYS A 106 19.99 9.42 -8.19
N ASN A 107 19.60 10.37 -7.34
CA ASN A 107 20.00 11.77 -7.45
C ASN A 107 21.50 11.95 -7.13
N GLN A 108 22.06 11.17 -6.20
CA GLN A 108 23.50 11.19 -5.94
C GLN A 108 24.27 10.59 -7.12
N ASN A 109 23.85 9.42 -7.62
CA ASN A 109 24.46 8.80 -8.80
C ASN A 109 24.46 9.73 -10.02
N LEU A 110 23.36 10.47 -10.24
CA LEU A 110 23.32 11.46 -11.33
C LEU A 110 24.37 12.56 -11.16
N LYS A 111 24.62 13.05 -9.94
CA LYS A 111 25.68 14.04 -9.69
C LYS A 111 27.06 13.48 -9.99
N ASP A 112 27.30 12.23 -9.61
CA ASP A 112 28.58 11.56 -9.84
C ASP A 112 28.83 11.37 -11.35
N LEU A 113 27.81 10.94 -12.10
CA LEU A 113 27.86 10.83 -13.56
C LEU A 113 28.06 12.18 -14.27
N LEU A 114 27.44 13.25 -13.77
CA LEU A 114 27.65 14.60 -14.30
C LEU A 114 29.10 15.05 -14.11
N LEU A 115 29.70 14.80 -12.95
CA LEU A 115 31.12 15.11 -12.71
C LEU A 115 32.04 14.29 -13.60
N GLU A 116 31.71 13.01 -13.81
CA GLU A 116 32.45 12.13 -14.72
C GLU A 116 32.36 12.61 -16.17
N SER A 117 31.17 12.97 -16.66
CA SER A 117 30.97 13.49 -18.01
C SER A 117 31.73 14.80 -18.24
N LEU A 118 31.76 15.70 -17.25
CA LEU A 118 32.54 16.93 -17.31
C LEU A 118 34.05 16.68 -17.36
N SER A 119 34.51 15.60 -16.72
CA SER A 119 35.93 15.23 -16.67
C SER A 119 36.36 14.43 -17.90
N ASN A 120 35.47 13.60 -18.44
CA ASN A 120 35.71 12.63 -19.51
C ASN A 120 34.51 12.62 -20.48
N PRO A 121 34.42 13.57 -21.42
CA PRO A 121 33.26 13.73 -22.29
C PRO A 121 33.25 12.69 -23.43
N PHE A 122 32.91 11.45 -23.09
CA PHE A 122 32.69 10.35 -24.03
C PHE A 122 31.21 10.06 -24.21
N GLU A 123 30.83 9.48 -25.35
CA GLU A 123 29.44 9.12 -25.64
C GLU A 123 28.84 8.20 -24.58
N GLU A 124 29.61 7.27 -24.01
CA GLU A 124 29.12 6.39 -22.95
C GLU A 124 28.73 7.15 -21.68
N THR A 125 29.50 8.17 -21.31
CA THR A 125 29.23 8.98 -20.10
C THR A 125 27.93 9.77 -20.24
N PHE A 126 27.71 10.39 -21.41
CA PHE A 126 26.47 11.11 -21.70
C PHE A 126 25.26 10.18 -21.78
N LEU A 127 25.44 8.96 -22.32
CA LEU A 127 24.38 7.97 -22.34
C LEU A 127 24.00 7.51 -20.93
N ALA A 128 24.99 7.26 -20.07
CA ALA A 128 24.77 6.89 -18.68
C ALA A 128 24.04 8.00 -17.90
N GLU A 129 24.45 9.26 -18.09
CA GLU A 129 23.79 10.44 -17.52
C GLU A 129 22.32 10.52 -17.96
N LYS A 130 22.05 10.38 -19.27
CA LYS A 130 20.70 10.41 -19.82
C LYS A 130 19.80 9.34 -19.20
N LEU A 131 20.28 8.09 -19.15
CA LEU A 131 19.52 6.97 -18.57
C LEU A 131 19.25 7.17 -17.08
N CYS A 132 20.24 7.69 -16.34
CA CYS A 132 20.09 8.00 -14.91
C CYS A 132 19.07 9.13 -14.69
N THR A 133 19.07 10.14 -15.55
CA THR A 133 18.11 11.25 -15.55
C THR A 133 16.68 10.76 -15.80
N GLU A 134 16.47 9.94 -16.83
CA GLU A 134 15.16 9.34 -17.14
C GLU A 134 14.65 8.49 -15.95
N LYS A 135 15.53 7.70 -15.35
CA LYS A 135 15.22 6.91 -14.15
C LYS A 135 14.83 7.79 -12.97
N LEU A 136 15.57 8.88 -12.72
CA LEU A 136 15.25 9.82 -11.65
C LEU A 136 13.89 10.49 -11.87
N HIS A 137 13.58 10.92 -13.09
CA HIS A 137 12.27 11.47 -13.43
C HIS A 137 11.13 10.47 -13.21
N HIS A 138 11.35 9.19 -13.52
CA HIS A 138 10.38 8.14 -13.20
C HIS A 138 10.18 8.00 -11.68
N LEU A 139 11.27 7.88 -10.91
CA LEU A 139 11.19 7.71 -9.45
C LEU A 139 10.54 8.90 -8.76
N ARG A 140 10.82 10.14 -9.18
CA ARG A 140 10.19 11.35 -8.65
C ARG A 140 8.68 11.38 -8.91
N ARG A 141 8.22 10.97 -10.10
CA ARG A 141 6.78 10.84 -10.40
C ARG A 141 6.09 9.84 -9.48
N VAL A 142 6.75 8.71 -9.19
CA VAL A 142 6.22 7.71 -8.26
C VAL A 142 6.20 8.23 -6.83
N GLU A 143 7.25 8.93 -6.41
CA GLU A 143 7.33 9.57 -5.09
C GLU A 143 6.22 10.61 -4.89
N GLU A 144 6.01 11.47 -5.88
CA GLU A 144 4.92 12.46 -5.88
C GLU A 144 3.56 11.76 -5.73
N ALA A 145 3.28 10.74 -6.55
CA ALA A 145 2.03 9.99 -6.47
C ALA A 145 1.85 9.29 -5.11
N TYR A 146 2.94 8.76 -4.54
CA TYR A 146 2.95 8.15 -3.21
C TYR A 146 2.54 9.16 -2.13
N PHE A 147 3.15 10.36 -2.12
CA PHE A 147 2.83 11.39 -1.13
C PHE A 147 1.46 12.01 -1.35
N HIS A 148 1.07 12.23 -2.60
CA HIS A 148 -0.27 12.73 -2.94
C HIS A 148 -1.37 11.80 -2.40
N GLN A 149 -1.23 10.48 -2.59
CA GLN A 149 -2.21 9.55 -2.04
C GLN A 149 -2.13 9.45 -0.50
N LYS A 150 -0.95 9.67 0.10
CA LYS A 150 -0.74 9.61 1.56
C LYS A 150 -1.30 10.81 2.29
N SER A 151 -1.20 12.00 1.71
CA SER A 151 -1.67 13.26 2.30
C SER A 151 -3.19 13.37 2.36
N ARG A 152 -3.94 12.48 1.68
CA ARG A 152 -5.42 12.49 1.61
C ARG A 152 -5.95 13.86 1.16
N ILE A 153 -5.18 14.58 0.36
CA ILE A 153 -5.60 15.85 -0.24
C ILE A 153 -6.64 15.53 -1.32
N GLN A 154 -7.87 15.34 -0.87
CA GLN A 154 -9.08 15.23 -1.70
C GLN A 154 -9.79 16.60 -1.79
N TRP A 155 -9.61 17.42 -0.73
CA TRP A 155 -10.28 18.69 -0.50
C TRP A 155 -9.98 19.81 -1.51
N LEU A 156 -8.87 19.74 -2.26
CA LEU A 156 -8.54 20.78 -3.24
C LEU A 156 -9.35 20.67 -4.55
N LYS A 157 -10.15 19.61 -4.74
CA LYS A 157 -10.89 19.37 -6.00
C LYS A 157 -12.41 19.29 -5.85
N GLU A 158 -12.92 19.01 -4.65
CA GLU A 158 -14.34 18.75 -4.40
C GLU A 158 -14.89 19.69 -3.31
N GLY A 159 -14.55 20.98 -3.37
CA GLY A 159 -14.88 21.95 -2.31
C GLY A 159 -16.28 21.77 -1.69
N ASP A 160 -16.31 21.77 -0.35
CA ASP A 160 -17.45 21.63 0.60
C ASP A 160 -18.77 21.01 0.09
#